data_AF-A0A6F9BIQ5-F1
#
_entry.id   AF-A0A6F9BIQ5-F1
#
_cell.length_a   1.000
_cell.length_b   1.000
_cell.length_c   1.000
_cell.angle_alpha   90.00
_cell.angle_beta   90.00
_cell.angle_gamma   90.00
#
_symmetry.space_group_name_H-M   'P 1'
#
loop_
_entity.id
_entity.type
_entity.pdbx_description
1 polymer ?
#
loop_
_entity_poly.entity_id
_entity_poly.type
_entity_poly.pdbx_seq_one_letter_code
_entity_poly.pdbx_strand_id
1 'polypeptide(L)' 'MKNPAIVGVLCTDQQGHILGCRGSLSDEHGGVVSVLVRQAATLTRDPTDSPTVCLEADSG' A
#
# COMPACT_ATOMS: atom_id res chain seq x y z
N MET A 1 -2.95 16.21 2.75
CA MET A 1 -3.61 15.71 1.52
C MET A 1 -4.45 16.84 0.98
N LYS A 2 -4.35 17.16 -0.33
CA LYS A 2 -5.06 18.29 -0.96
C LYS A 2 -6.21 17.85 -1.89
N ASN A 3 -6.17 16.61 -2.37
CA ASN A 3 -7.22 16.05 -3.21
C ASN A 3 -8.36 15.52 -2.32
N PRO A 4 -9.61 15.97 -2.49
CA PRO A 4 -10.73 15.54 -1.66
C PRO A 4 -11.11 14.06 -1.83
N ALA A 5 -10.73 13.42 -2.95
CA ALA A 5 -10.98 11.99 -3.17
C ALA A 5 -9.99 11.08 -2.43
N ILE A 6 -8.88 11.62 -1.92
CA ILE A 6 -7.87 10.84 -1.17
C ILE A 6 -8.14 11.00 0.33
N VAL A 7 -8.72 9.97 0.93
CA VAL A 7 -9.10 9.96 2.35
C VAL A 7 -7.98 9.47 3.28
N GLY A 8 -6.96 8.81 2.74
CA GLY A 8 -5.81 8.32 3.49
C GLY A 8 -4.59 8.05 2.61
N VAL A 9 -3.41 8.12 3.21
CA VAL A 9 -2.14 7.74 2.57
C VAL A 9 -1.22 7.13 3.62
N LEU A 10 -0.50 6.09 3.25
CA LEU A 10 0.47 5.40 4.10
C LEU A 10 1.71 5.05 3.28
N CYS A 11 2.88 5.27 3.88
CA CYS A 11 4.17 4.88 3.33
C CYS A 11 4.88 3.96 4.32
N THR A 12 5.41 2.85 3.81
CA THR A 12 6.06 1.80 4.59
C THR A 12 7.35 1.37 3.91
N ASP A 13 8.31 0.90 4.69
CA ASP A 13 9.49 0.21 4.16
C ASP A 13 9.13 -1.23 3.74
N GLN A 14 10.11 -1.97 3.21
CA GLN A 14 9.86 -3.35 2.80
C GLN A 14 9.45 -4.24 3.99
N GLN A 15 9.94 -3.97 5.20
CA GLN A 15 9.64 -4.77 6.40
C GLN A 15 8.25 -4.50 6.97
N GLY A 16 7.55 -3.47 6.49
CA GLY A 16 6.26 -3.06 7.02
C GLY A 16 6.35 -1.95 8.08
N HIS A 17 7.54 -1.36 8.30
CA HIS A 17 7.69 -0.23 9.20
C HIS A 17 7.17 1.05 8.55
N ILE A 18 6.29 1.74 9.27
CA ILE A 18 5.67 2.98 8.80
C ILE A 18 6.70 4.11 8.75
N LEU A 19 6.87 4.70 7.56
CA LEU A 19 7.63 5.94 7.35
C LEU A 19 6.73 7.17 7.54
N GLY A 20 5.42 7.00 7.34
CA GLY A 20 4.40 7.97 7.69
C GLY A 20 3.01 7.59 7.17
N CYS A 21 1.99 7.99 7.92
CA CYS A 21 0.58 7.81 7.56
C CYS A 21 -0.22 9.10 7.82
N ARG A 22 -1.32 9.29 7.08
CA ARG A 22 -2.32 10.36 7.29
C ARG A 22 -3.71 9.86 6.88
N GLY A 23 -4.75 10.39 7.53
CA GLY A 23 -6.14 10.14 7.15
C GLY A 23 -6.67 8.82 7.69
N SER A 24 -7.41 8.07 6.86
CA SER A 24 -8.06 6.82 7.24
C SER A 24 -7.11 5.65 7.52
N LEU A 25 -5.83 5.76 7.15
CA LEU A 25 -4.83 4.71 7.38
C LEU A 25 -4.01 5.00 8.64
N SER A 26 -3.88 3.98 9.49
CA SER A 26 -3.13 3.96 10.74
C SER A 26 -1.91 3.01 10.65
N ASP A 27 -1.10 2.97 11.72
CA ASP A 27 0.14 2.20 11.77
C ASP A 27 -0.07 0.68 11.71
N GLU A 28 -1.25 0.19 12.05
CA GLU A 28 -1.58 -1.25 12.01
C GLU A 28 -1.57 -1.82 10.58
N HIS A 29 -1.67 -0.96 9.57
CA HIS A 29 -1.76 -1.37 8.17
C HIS A 29 -0.39 -1.57 7.49
N GLY A 30 0.72 -1.17 8.12
CA GLY A 30 2.05 -1.21 7.49
C GLY A 30 2.49 -2.60 7.06
N GLY A 31 2.21 -3.60 7.89
CA GLY A 31 2.55 -4.99 7.62
C GLY A 31 1.75 -5.59 6.46
N VAL A 32 0.43 -5.35 6.41
CA VAL A 32 -0.40 -5.91 5.32
C VAL A 32 -0.05 -5.28 3.96
N VAL A 33 0.20 -3.97 3.92
CA VAL A 33 0.59 -3.28 2.68
C VAL A 33 1.92 -3.82 2.14
N SER A 34 2.94 -3.99 2.99
CA SER A 34 4.24 -4.49 2.55
C SER A 34 4.20 -5.94 2.06
N VAL A 35 3.39 -6.79 2.70
CA VAL A 35 3.19 -8.18 2.29
C VAL A 35 2.48 -8.28 0.94
N LEU A 36 1.41 -7.51 0.72
CA LEU A 36 0.67 -7.52 -0.55
C LEU A 36 1.58 -7.17 -1.73
N VAL A 37 2.40 -6.12 -1.60
CA VAL A 37 3.35 -5.72 -2.65
C VAL A 37 4.38 -6.82 -2.91
N ARG A 38 4.95 -7.42 -1.86
CA ARG A 38 5.93 -8.51 -1.99
C ARG A 38 5.33 -9.73 -2.68
N GLN A 39 4.10 -10.11 -2.33
CA GLN A 39 3.42 -11.23 -2.96
C GLN A 39 3.10 -10.93 -4.42
N ALA A 40 2.61 -9.73 -4.74
CA ALA A 40 2.33 -9.32 -6.12
C ALA A 40 3.60 -9.34 -6.99
N ALA A 41 4.74 -8.89 -6.46
CA ALA A 41 6.02 -8.94 -7.18
C ALA A 41 6.43 -10.37 -7.59
N THR A 42 5.96 -11.42 -6.90
CA THR A 42 6.24 -12.81 -7.29
C THR A 42 5.41 -13.30 -8.49
N LEU A 43 4.40 -12.55 -8.91
CA LEU A 43 3.54 -12.89 -10.05
C LEU A 43 4.18 -12.57 -11.40
N THR A 44 5.19 -11.70 -11.42
CA THR A 44 5.95 -11.34 -12.61
C THR A 44 7.36 -11.92 -12.55
N ARG A 45 7.88 -12.28 -13.71
CA ARG A 45 9.27 -12.74 -13.86
C ARG A 45 10.23 -11.60 -14.19
N ASP A 46 9.68 -10.47 -14.63
CA ASP A 46 10.46 -9.28 -14.94
C ASP A 46 10.70 -8.49 -13.64
N PRO A 47 11.95 -8.37 -13.17
CA PRO A 47 12.26 -7.65 -11.93
C PRO A 47 12.06 -6.13 -12.06
N THR A 48 11.85 -5.61 -13.27
CA THR A 48 11.55 -4.19 -13.52
C THR A 48 10.05 -3.91 -13.52
N ASP A 49 9.23 -4.96 -13.65
CA ASP A 49 7.78 -4.86 -13.60
C ASP A 49 7.33 -4.68 -12.14
N SER A 50 6.63 -3.57 -11.90
CA SER A 50 6.19 -3.14 -10.56
C SER A 50 4.67 -3.16 -10.50
N PRO A 51 4.05 -4.29 -10.12
CA PRO A 51 2.61 -4.43 -10.15
C PRO A 51 1.93 -3.51 -9.12
N THR A 52 0.76 -3.00 -9.49
CA THR A 52 -0.13 -2.28 -8.57
C THR A 52 -1.17 -3.25 -8.02
N VAL A 53 -1.35 -3.25 -6.71
CA VAL A 53 -2.41 -4.03 -6.03
C VAL A 53 -3.58 -3.11 -5.71
N CYS A 54 -4.75 -3.40 -6.28
CA CYS A 54 -6.00 -2.70 -5.99
C CYS A 54 -6.88 -3.58 -5.09
N LEU A 55 -7.34 -3.02 -3.97
CA LEU A 55 -8.37 -3.62 -3.13
C LEU A 55 -9.62 -2.76 -3.31
N GLU A 56 -10.70 -3.33 -3.83
CA GLU A 56 -11.93 -2.62 -4.11
C GLU A 56 -13.05 -3.12 -3.20
N ALA A 57 -13.75 -2.18 -2.57
CA ALA A 57 -14.93 -2.41 -1.75
C ALA A 57 -15.91 -1.22 -1.91
N ASP A 58 -17.12 -1.34 -1.36
CA ASP A 58 -18.12 -0.26 -1.42
C ASP A 58 -17.64 1.07 -0.82
N SER A 59 -16.63 1.02 0.06
CA SER A 59 -16.00 2.20 0.69
C SER A 59 -15.03 2.95 -0.22
N GLY A 60 -14.77 2.43 -1.42
CA GLY A 60 -13.59 2.78 -2.21
C GLY A 60 -12.37 1.96 -1.83
#